data_AF-A0A171A995-F1
#
_entry.id   AF-A0A171A995-F1
#
_cell.length_a   1.000
_cell.length_b   1.000
_cell.length_c   1.000
_cell.angle_alpha   90.00
_cell.angle_beta   90.00
_cell.angle_gamma   90.00
#
_symmetry.space_group_name_H-M   'P 1'
#
loop_
_entity.id
_entity.type
_entity.pdbx_description
1 polymer ?
#
loop_
_entity_poly.entity_id
_entity_poly.type
_entity_poly.pdbx_seq_one_letter_code
_entity_poly.pdbx_strand_id
1 'polypeptide(L)'
;MEHLYVNFDFEGARQKLHECQVVVFNDFFLVACLEDFVENARLMIFETFCRIHQCISIGMLAEKLNMNPDEAECWIVNLIRNARLDAKIDSKLAHFVMRTQPMSPYQQLLEKVDSLSVKSEALQALIERKV
;
A
#
# COMPACT_ATOMS: atom_id res chain seq x y z
N MET A 1 -12.98 -10.61 -4.60
CA MET A 1 -12.61 -9.26 -5.06
C MET A 1 -13.70 -8.20 -4.81
N GLU A 2 -14.99 -8.50 -4.93
CA GLU A 2 -16.05 -7.49 -4.71
C GLU A 2 -16.15 -6.95 -3.26
N HIS A 3 -15.86 -7.75 -2.24
CA HIS A 3 -16.08 -7.35 -0.85
C HIS A 3 -14.99 -6.40 -0.31
N LEU A 4 -13.76 -6.52 -0.81
CA LEU A 4 -12.63 -5.66 -0.42
C LEU A 4 -12.64 -4.32 -1.19
N TYR A 5 -13.01 -4.34 -2.47
CA TYR A 5 -12.97 -3.16 -3.34
C TYR A 5 -14.27 -2.36 -3.43
N VAL A 6 -15.43 -2.95 -3.11
CA VAL A 6 -16.74 -2.31 -3.29
C VAL A 6 -17.47 -2.04 -1.97
N ASN A 7 -17.43 -2.98 -1.02
CA ASN A 7 -18.19 -2.88 0.24
C ASN A 7 -17.34 -2.53 1.47
N PHE A 8 -16.00 -2.49 1.34
CA PHE A 8 -15.06 -2.35 2.47
C PHE A 8 -15.36 -3.31 3.63
N ASP A 9 -15.84 -4.50 3.32
CA ASP A 9 -16.14 -5.52 4.33
C ASP A 9 -14.86 -6.31 4.65
N PHE A 10 -14.07 -5.73 5.56
CA PHE A 10 -12.84 -6.32 6.07
C PHE A 10 -13.10 -7.60 6.88
N GLU A 11 -14.31 -7.78 7.42
CA GLU A 11 -14.67 -9.00 8.13
C GLU A 11 -14.90 -10.16 7.16
N GLY A 12 -15.68 -9.92 6.10
CA GLY A 12 -15.87 -10.87 5.01
C GLY A 12 -14.58 -11.19 4.26
N ALA A 13 -13.67 -10.21 4.11
CA ALA A 13 -12.35 -10.45 3.52
C ALA A 13 -11.48 -11.37 4.40
N ARG A 14 -11.52 -11.18 5.72
CA ARG A 14 -10.80 -12.02 6.69
C ARG A 14 -11.32 -13.46 6.68
N GLN A 15 -12.64 -13.64 6.66
CA GLN A 15 -13.25 -14.96 6.62
C GLN A 15 -12.90 -15.70 5.32
N LYS A 16 -12.98 -15.02 4.18
CA LYS A 16 -12.54 -15.59 2.90
C LYS A 16 -11.05 -15.91 2.87
N LEU A 17 -10.20 -15.08 3.49
CA LEU A 17 -8.77 -15.39 3.60
C LEU A 17 -8.54 -16.70 4.35
N HIS A 18 -9.28 -16.94 5.43
CA HIS A 18 -9.20 -18.19 6.19
C HIS A 18 -9.69 -19.40 5.39
N GLU A 19 -10.82 -19.27 4.68
CA GLU A 19 -11.31 -20.31 3.76
C GLU A 19 -10.29 -20.62 2.66
N CYS A 20 -9.68 -19.59 2.06
CA CYS A 20 -8.63 -19.75 1.06
C CYS A 20 -7.40 -20.44 1.62
N GLN A 21 -6.98 -20.14 2.86
CA GLN A 21 -5.85 -20.85 3.50
C GLN A 21 -6.11 -22.35 3.59
N VAL A 22 -7.32 -22.77 4.00
CA VAL A 22 -7.67 -24.19 4.09
C VAL A 22 -7.70 -24.85 2.71
N VAL A 23 -8.21 -24.16 1.69
CA VAL A 23 -8.23 -24.68 0.32
C VAL A 23 -6.82 -24.81 -0.26
N VAL A 24 -5.98 -23.79 -0.10
CA VAL A 24 -4.58 -23.76 -0.57
C VAL A 24 -3.73 -24.80 0.15
N PHE A 25 -3.97 -25.03 1.45
CA PHE A 25 -3.27 -26.05 2.22
C PHE A 25 -3.58 -27.48 1.75
N ASN A 26 -4.81 -27.72 1.29
CA ASN A 26 -5.24 -29.01 0.77
C ASN A 26 -4.85 -29.25 -0.70
N ASP A 27 -4.24 -28.26 -1.36
CA ASP A 27 -3.79 -28.37 -2.75
C ASP A 27 -2.30 -28.73 -2.83
N PHE A 28 -2.00 -29.82 -3.54
CA PHE A 28 -0.65 -30.36 -3.69
C PHE A 28 0.36 -29.39 -4.34
N PHE A 29 -0.10 -28.49 -5.20
CA PHE A 29 0.77 -27.55 -5.91
C PHE A 29 0.92 -26.20 -5.19
N LEU A 30 -0.13 -25.77 -4.49
CA LEU A 30 -0.19 -24.42 -3.91
C LEU A 30 0.25 -24.37 -2.44
N VAL A 31 0.43 -25.52 -1.78
CA VAL A 31 0.88 -25.58 -0.38
C VAL A 31 2.20 -24.83 -0.14
N ALA A 32 3.10 -24.85 -1.12
CA ALA A 32 4.40 -24.16 -1.05
C ALA A 32 4.26 -22.63 -1.14
N CYS A 33 3.16 -22.11 -1.68
CA CYS A 33 2.88 -20.68 -1.82
C CYS A 33 1.91 -20.16 -0.75
N LEU A 34 1.53 -20.99 0.23
CA LEU A 34 0.55 -20.60 1.24
C LEU A 34 1.03 -19.42 2.09
N GLU A 35 2.28 -19.45 2.56
CA GLU A 35 2.85 -18.36 3.35
C GLU A 35 2.90 -17.05 2.56
N ASP A 36 3.39 -17.11 1.32
CA ASP A 36 3.43 -15.96 0.41
C ASP A 36 2.03 -15.43 0.10
N PHE A 37 1.04 -16.31 -0.10
CA PHE A 37 -0.34 -15.90 -0.36
C PHE A 37 -0.95 -15.16 0.82
N VAL A 38 -0.73 -15.66 2.05
CA VAL A 38 -1.23 -15.02 3.26
C VAL A 38 -0.60 -13.66 3.47
N GLU A 39 0.71 -13.56 3.28
CA GLU A 39 1.43 -12.31 3.42
C GLU A 39 0.99 -11.27 2.37
N ASN A 40 0.87 -11.68 1.10
CA ASN A 40 0.37 -10.80 0.04
C ASN A 40 -1.07 -10.35 0.26
N ALA A 41 -1.94 -11.23 0.80
CA ALA A 41 -3.31 -10.86 1.14
C ALA A 41 -3.36 -9.83 2.27
N ARG A 42 -2.51 -9.97 3.30
CA ARG A 42 -2.37 -9.00 4.40
C ARG A 42 -1.91 -7.64 3.88
N LEU A 43 -0.91 -7.63 2.98
CA LEU A 43 -0.44 -6.41 2.32
C LEU A 43 -1.56 -5.72 1.52
N MET A 44 -2.33 -6.47 0.74
CA MET A 44 -3.42 -5.90 -0.07
C MET A 44 -4.54 -5.31 0.79
N ILE A 45 -4.89 -5.98 1.91
CA ILE A 45 -5.86 -5.45 2.88
C ILE A 45 -5.34 -4.14 3.49
N PHE A 46 -4.08 -4.13 3.92
CA PHE A 46 -3.43 -2.94 4.50
C PHE A 46 -3.36 -1.77 3.51
N GLU A 47 -2.92 -2.01 2.28
CA GLU A 47 -2.81 -0.98 1.23
C GLU A 47 -4.18 -0.35 0.94
N THR A 48 -5.21 -1.19 0.82
CA THR A 48 -6.58 -0.74 0.64
C THR A 48 -7.03 0.11 1.82
N PHE A 49 -6.71 -0.31 3.06
CA PHE A 49 -7.08 0.41 4.28
C PHE A 49 -6.41 1.80 4.36
N CYS A 50 -5.10 1.85 4.08
CA CYS A 50 -4.28 3.06 4.07
C CYS A 50 -4.68 4.05 2.96
N ARG A 51 -5.31 3.56 1.88
CA ARG A 51 -5.80 4.42 0.80
C ARG A 51 -7.05 5.21 1.18
N ILE A 52 -7.88 4.65 2.07
CA ILE A 52 -9.18 5.23 2.45
C ILE A 52 -9.06 6.02 3.76
N HIS A 53 -8.27 5.51 4.71
CA HIS A 53 -8.15 6.06 6.05
C HIS A 53 -6.79 6.71 6.25
N GLN A 54 -6.79 8.02 6.53
CA GLN A 54 -5.56 8.73 6.88
C GLN A 54 -5.07 8.41 8.29
N CYS A 55 -5.96 8.07 9.23
CA CYS A 55 -5.61 7.73 10.61
C CYS A 55 -6.16 6.33 10.93
N ILE A 56 -5.28 5.42 11.32
CA ILE A 56 -5.63 4.00 11.55
C ILE A 56 -5.10 3.58 12.91
N SER A 57 -5.92 2.87 13.68
CA SER A 57 -5.50 2.23 14.93
C SER A 57 -4.76 0.92 14.66
N ILE A 58 -3.60 0.75 15.27
CA ILE A 58 -2.81 -0.48 15.23
C ILE A 58 -3.62 -1.63 15.85
N GLY A 59 -4.37 -1.38 16.93
CA GLY A 59 -5.21 -2.40 17.57
C GLY A 59 -6.31 -2.93 16.65
N MET A 60 -7.02 -2.02 15.95
CA MET A 60 -8.05 -2.42 14.99
C MET A 60 -7.46 -3.19 13.79
N LEU A 61 -6.27 -2.78 13.34
CA LEU A 61 -5.59 -3.46 12.25
C LEU A 61 -5.10 -4.86 12.67
N ALA A 62 -4.60 -5.01 13.89
CA ALA A 62 -4.15 -6.28 14.45
C ALA A 62 -5.29 -7.31 14.53
N GLU A 63 -6.49 -6.89 14.98
CA GLU A 63 -7.68 -7.74 14.98
C GLU A 63 -8.09 -8.19 13.56
N LYS A 64 -7.98 -7.30 12.58
CA LYS A 64 -8.34 -7.60 11.19
C LYS A 64 -7.32 -8.49 10.48
N LEU A 65 -6.04 -8.40 10.84
CA LEU A 65 -4.96 -9.19 10.27
C LEU A 65 -4.71 -10.51 11.01
N ASN A 66 -5.45 -10.79 12.11
CA ASN A 66 -5.24 -11.92 13.00
C ASN A 66 -3.79 -12.01 13.52
N MET A 67 -3.27 -10.89 14.01
CA MET A 67 -1.92 -10.78 14.59
C MET A 67 -1.99 -10.08 15.94
N ASN A 68 -0.98 -10.29 16.77
CA ASN A 68 -0.88 -9.58 18.04
C ASN A 68 -0.58 -8.09 17.78
N PRO A 69 -1.03 -7.16 18.65
CA PRO A 69 -0.79 -5.73 18.47
C PRO A 69 0.70 -5.38 18.40
N ASP A 70 1.54 -6.05 19.19
CA ASP A 70 3.01 -5.85 19.16
C ASP A 70 3.64 -6.35 17.85
N GLU A 71 3.15 -7.49 17.34
CA GLU A 71 3.59 -8.05 16.08
C GLU A 71 3.13 -7.18 14.90
N ALA A 72 1.91 -6.64 14.99
CA ALA A 72 1.36 -5.69 14.03
C ALA A 72 2.19 -4.41 13.96
N GLU A 73 2.60 -3.85 15.10
CA GLU A 73 3.46 -2.67 15.11
C GLU A 73 4.80 -2.94 14.40
N CYS A 74 5.45 -4.06 14.71
CA CYS A 74 6.69 -4.47 14.05
C CYS A 74 6.49 -4.66 12.54
N TRP A 75 5.41 -5.32 12.14
CA TRP A 75 5.05 -5.57 10.75
C TRP A 75 4.83 -4.27 9.98
N ILE A 76 4.05 -3.33 10.53
CA ILE A 76 3.79 -2.01 9.94
C ILE A 76 5.09 -1.20 9.81
N VAL A 77 5.94 -1.20 10.84
CA VAL A 77 7.23 -0.50 10.81
C VAL A 77 8.14 -1.06 9.72
N ASN A 78 8.22 -2.39 9.60
CA ASN A 78 8.99 -3.05 8.56
C ASN A 78 8.43 -2.73 7.16
N LEU A 79 7.10 -2.68 7.03
CA LEU A 79 6.44 -2.34 5.78
C LEU A 79 6.69 -0.90 5.36
N ILE A 80 6.59 0.07 6.27
CA ILE A 80 6.89 1.49 6.00
C ILE A 80 8.36 1.65 5.57
N ARG A 81 9.28 0.96 6.25
CA ARG A 81 10.72 1.02 5.95
C ARG A 81 11.05 0.41 4.59
N ASN A 82 10.46 -0.74 4.25
CA ASN A 82 10.77 -1.46 3.02
C ASN A 82 10.04 -0.91 1.80
N ALA A 83 8.76 -0.51 1.96
CA ALA A 83 7.92 0.01 0.89
C ALA A 83 8.01 1.54 0.68
N ARG A 84 8.88 2.23 1.44
CA ARG A 84 9.08 3.70 1.39
C ARG A 84 7.77 4.49 1.49
N LEU A 85 6.87 4.03 2.36
CA LEU A 85 5.59 4.69 2.57
C LEU A 85 5.79 5.93 3.46
N ASP A 86 5.23 7.07 3.04
CA ASP A 86 5.24 8.28 3.85
C ASP A 86 4.15 8.20 4.94
N ALA A 87 4.49 7.58 6.07
CA ALA A 87 3.60 7.43 7.22
C ALA A 87 4.28 7.91 8.51
N LYS A 88 3.49 8.47 9.43
CA LYS A 88 3.92 8.87 10.77
C LYS A 88 3.26 7.96 11.80
N ILE A 89 4.05 7.31 12.66
CA ILE A 89 3.52 6.43 13.72
C ILE A 89 3.55 7.17 15.05
N ASP A 90 2.40 7.22 15.73
CA ASP A 90 2.26 7.74 17.08
C ASP A 90 2.10 6.57 18.06
N SER A 91 3.24 6.00 18.47
CA SER A 91 3.31 4.83 19.37
C SER A 91 2.54 5.04 20.69
N LYS A 92 2.44 6.28 21.19
CA LYS A 92 1.70 6.60 22.43
C LYS A 92 0.19 6.38 22.34
N LEU A 93 -0.40 6.56 21.16
CA LEU A 93 -1.84 6.40 20.95
C LEU A 93 -2.16 5.12 20.16
N ALA A 94 -1.13 4.31 19.83
CA ALA A 94 -1.25 3.16 18.95
C ALA A 94 -2.00 3.48 17.64
N HIS A 95 -1.72 4.65 17.06
CA HIS A 95 -2.25 5.08 15.77
C HIS A 95 -1.10 5.41 14.83
N PHE A 96 -1.30 5.17 13.54
CA PHE A 96 -0.42 5.71 12.50
C PHE A 96 -1.23 6.56 11.52
N VAL A 97 -0.60 7.62 11.05
CA VAL A 97 -1.17 8.59 10.13
C VAL A 97 -0.43 8.51 8.80
N MET A 98 -1.16 8.17 7.74
CA MET A 98 -0.62 8.16 6.39
C MET A 98 -0.53 9.60 5.88
N ARG A 99 0.66 10.04 5.47
CA ARG A 99 0.84 11.36 4.85
C ARG A 99 0.51 11.23 3.37
N THR A 100 -0.77 11.36 3.02
CA THR A 100 -1.12 11.71 1.65
C THR A 100 -0.83 13.21 1.49
N GLN A 101 0.37 13.59 1.09
CA GLN A 101 0.57 14.95 0.57
C GLN A 101 -0.10 14.99 -0.81
N PRO A 102 -1.26 15.65 -0.99
CA PRO A 102 -1.65 16.01 -2.34
C PRO A 102 -0.53 16.89 -2.87
N MET A 103 0.08 16.48 -3.99
CA MET A 103 1.06 17.29 -4.72
C MET A 103 0.50 18.71 -4.83
N SER A 104 1.27 19.68 -4.32
CA SER A 104 0.86 21.08 -4.43
C SER A 104 0.61 21.42 -5.91
N PRO A 105 -0.41 22.21 -6.27
CA PRO A 105 -0.61 22.65 -7.65
C PRO A 105 0.66 23.26 -8.26
N TYR A 106 1.48 23.92 -7.45
CA TYR A 106 2.78 24.45 -7.86
C TYR A 106 3.81 23.36 -8.17
N GLN A 107 3.86 22.28 -7.38
CA GLN A 107 4.75 21.14 -7.65
C GLN A 107 4.34 20.40 -8.93
N GLN A 108 3.03 20.20 -9.15
CA GLN A 108 2.53 19.62 -10.40
C GLN A 108 2.86 20.48 -11.62
N LEU A 109 2.81 21.81 -11.46
CA LEU A 109 3.20 22.74 -12.51
C LEU A 109 4.72 22.64 -12.77
N LEU A 110 5.53 22.61 -11.72
CA LEU A 110 6.99 22.52 -11.83
C LEU A 110 7.42 21.25 -12.60
N GLU A 111 6.89 20.09 -12.23
CA GLU A 111 7.20 18.82 -12.92
C GLU A 111 6.81 18.85 -14.41
N LYS A 112 5.65 19.46 -14.72
CA LYS A 112 5.22 19.62 -16.11
C LYS A 112 6.12 20.57 -16.88
N VAL A 113 6.56 21.67 -16.27
CA VAL A 113 7.48 22.64 -16.88
C VAL A 113 8.86 22.01 -17.09
N ASP A 114 9.40 21.28 -16.12
CA ASP A 114 10.68 20.56 -16.25
C ASP A 114 10.63 19.55 -17.39
N SER A 115 9.56 18.73 -17.45
CA SER A 115 9.39 17.79 -18.56
C SER A 115 9.27 18.50 -19.92
N LEU A 116 8.67 19.69 -19.98
CA LEU A 116 8.54 20.47 -21.20
C LEU A 116 9.85 21.12 -21.62
N SER A 117 10.63 21.64 -20.66
CA SER A 117 11.93 22.27 -20.91
C SER A 117 12.89 21.28 -21.57
N VAL A 118 13.02 20.08 -21.00
CA VAL A 118 13.89 19.02 -21.55
C VAL A 118 13.48 18.65 -22.98
N LYS A 119 12.17 18.55 -23.25
CA LYS A 119 11.66 18.25 -24.60
C LYS A 119 11.92 19.40 -25.56
N SER A 120 11.78 20.65 -25.10
CA SER A 120 12.03 21.85 -25.91
C SER A 120 13.51 21.98 -26.28
N GLU A 121 14.43 21.76 -25.34
CA GLU A 121 15.87 21.76 -25.57
C GLU A 121 16.28 20.67 -26.57
N ALA A 122 15.73 19.46 -26.43
CA ALA A 122 15.97 18.38 -27.38
C ALA A 122 15.48 18.72 -28.80
N LEU A 123 14.31 19.36 -28.93
CA LEU A 123 13.78 19.84 -30.21
C LEU A 123 14.64 20.94 -30.81
N GLN A 124 15.11 21.88 -30.00
CA GLN A 124 15.98 22.95 -30.45
C GLN A 124 17.31 22.41 -30.99
N ALA A 125 17.93 21.47 -30.27
CA ALA A 125 19.16 20.80 -30.72
C ALA A 125 18.96 20.02 -32.03
N LEU A 126 17.78 19.42 -32.25
CA LEU A 126 17.44 18.74 -33.50
C LEU A 126 17.25 19.70 -34.67
N ILE A 127 16.72 20.91 -34.42
CA ILE A 127 16.54 21.95 -35.44
C ILE A 127 17.90 22.55 -35.82
N GLU A 128 18.73 22.90 -34.84
CA GLU A 128 20.08 23.45 -35.08
C GLU A 128 20.99 22.49 -35.84
N ARG A 129 20.80 21.18 -35.68
CA ARG A 129 21.57 20.16 -36.39
C ARG A 129 21.05 19.88 -37.82
N LYS A 130 19.88 20.40 -38.18
CA LYS A 130 19.24 20.26 -39.49
C LYS A 130 19.46 21.46 -40.42
N VAL A 131 19.91 22.58 -39.87
CA VAL A 131 20.39 23.78 -40.59
C VAL A 131 21.86 23.59 -40.91
#